data_AF-A0A965LH11-F1
#
_entry.id   AF-A0A965LH11-F1
#
_cell.length_a   1.000
_cell.length_b   1.000
_cell.length_c   1.000
_cell.angle_alpha   90.00
_cell.angle_beta   90.00
_cell.angle_gamma   90.00
#
_symmetry.space_group_name_H-M   'P 1'
#
loop_
_entity.id
_entity.type
_entity.pdbx_description
1 polymer ?
#
loop_
_entity_poly.entity_id
_entity_poly.type
_entity_poly.pdbx_seq_one_letter_code
_entity_poly.pdbx_strand_id
1 'polypeptide(L)'
;MADLNPSSASLEARIVAFLRDATPLRRREWLANLTYEERAAVAVIVQRIAEDPWSQYRGDPVGFVERGLCETIWSKQREILESVRDNKRTAVPACHAPGKSHLAARIVAYWTMTNPLGTSQVVTTATTFRQVRNILWSHIRTLHSRHNLDGDCLTTEWKRDASVVAFGFAPAQYNETALQGIHAPNLLIVVDEAGGISDTIGNALEALMTGENTRLLLLGNPPTDTTNSWFERACRSNLYNTIRISAYDTPNFTGEPTGTCTTCPPTVKKHAIATHLVDKQWVDDIIHELGDNSPFAQARIHANFVENTTNRIIPASWIDEATRNTNPAHSNDIKLGVDIASDGGDEFVIARIDGYTARIIHTSSGDANANAVTVAQTILKHIHDAEATLHNNRYGHHEQWSPDHPQRSPHQHEQQVNTTQTPDEQQVNT
;
A
#
# COMPACT_ATOMS: atom_id res chain seq x y z
N MET A 1 35.62 24.29 24.61
CA MET A 1 36.44 24.79 23.47
C MET A 1 37.89 24.27 23.46
N ALA A 2 38.28 23.26 24.25
CA ALA A 2 39.70 23.00 24.52
C ALA A 2 40.27 21.65 23.99
N ASP A 3 39.78 21.13 22.86
CA ASP A 3 40.41 19.95 22.22
C ASP A 3 40.43 20.06 20.71
N LEU A 4 41.23 21.01 20.23
CA LEU A 4 41.42 21.28 18.81
C LEU A 4 42.92 21.27 18.46
N ASN A 5 43.50 20.05 18.38
CA ASN A 5 44.87 19.73 17.91
C ASN A 5 45.27 20.49 16.61
N PRO A 6 46.52 20.96 16.42
CA PRO A 6 46.88 21.88 15.34
C PRO A 6 47.28 21.14 14.06
N SER A 7 46.33 20.99 13.13
CA SER A 7 46.60 20.76 11.71
C SER A 7 45.93 21.86 10.89
N SER A 8 46.48 22.15 9.71
CA SER A 8 46.29 23.35 8.87
C SER A 8 44.89 23.61 8.29
N ALA A 9 43.83 23.01 8.84
CA ALA A 9 42.46 23.26 8.43
C ALA A 9 41.86 24.47 9.20
N SER A 10 41.13 25.34 8.49
CA SER A 10 40.41 26.46 9.13
C SER A 10 39.49 25.94 10.24
N LEU A 11 39.27 26.74 11.29
CA LEU A 11 38.36 26.38 12.39
C LEU A 11 37.00 25.89 11.87
N GLU A 12 36.53 26.52 10.81
CA GLU A 12 35.28 26.21 10.12
C GLU A 12 35.32 24.82 9.44
N ALA A 13 36.39 24.50 8.71
CA ALA A 13 36.57 23.17 8.11
C ALA A 13 36.64 22.05 9.15
N ARG A 14 37.19 22.35 10.34
CA ARG A 14 37.25 21.41 11.47
C ARG A 14 35.90 21.17 12.11
N ILE A 15 35.07 22.21 12.23
CA ILE A 15 33.67 22.08 12.69
C ILE A 15 32.89 21.18 11.73
N VAL A 16 33.04 21.38 10.42
CA VAL A 16 32.36 20.56 9.41
C VAL A 16 32.87 19.12 9.42
N ALA A 17 34.18 18.89 9.52
CA ALA A 17 34.75 17.54 9.65
C ALA A 17 34.23 16.83 10.91
N PHE A 18 34.20 17.53 12.05
CA PHE A 18 33.60 16.99 13.28
C PHE A 18 32.13 16.62 13.09
N LEU A 19 31.32 17.50 12.50
CA LEU A 19 29.89 17.24 12.27
C LEU A 19 29.63 16.11 11.27
N ARG A 20 30.58 15.80 10.40
CA ARG A 20 30.51 14.69 9.46
C ARG A 20 30.90 13.36 10.11
N ASP A 21 32.00 13.36 10.86
CA ASP A 21 32.64 12.14 11.33
C ASP A 21 32.16 11.72 12.74
N ALA A 22 31.62 12.65 13.53
CA ALA A 22 31.14 12.34 14.87
C ALA A 22 29.82 11.54 14.85
N THR A 23 29.71 10.59 15.78
CA THR A 23 28.47 9.84 16.03
C THR A 23 27.30 10.79 16.32
N PRO A 24 26.05 10.42 15.98
CA PRO A 24 24.86 11.23 16.28
C PRO A 24 24.77 11.71 17.72
N LEU A 25 25.03 10.83 18.70
CA LEU A 25 25.00 11.18 20.14
C LEU A 25 25.99 12.30 20.45
N ARG A 26 27.25 12.13 20.04
CA ARG A 26 28.32 13.11 20.25
C ARG A 26 28.04 14.46 19.57
N ARG A 27 27.38 14.45 18.42
CA ARG A 27 26.92 15.69 17.76
C ARG A 27 25.79 16.37 18.52
N ARG A 28 24.82 15.59 19.02
CA ARG A 28 23.73 16.10 19.87
C ARG A 28 24.28 16.76 21.13
N GLU A 29 25.19 16.10 21.83
CA GLU A 29 25.83 16.64 23.04
C GLU A 29 26.62 17.93 22.75
N TRP A 30 27.38 17.96 21.66
CA TRP A 30 28.14 19.14 21.28
C TRP A 30 27.22 20.33 20.94
N LEU A 31 26.20 20.11 20.09
CA LEU A 31 25.23 21.16 19.71
C LEU A 31 24.37 21.65 20.88
N ALA A 32 24.07 20.78 21.85
CA ALA A 32 23.31 21.12 23.05
C ALA A 32 24.06 22.10 23.96
N ASN A 33 25.40 22.05 23.95
CA ASN A 33 26.26 22.94 24.74
C ASN A 33 26.52 24.31 24.09
N LEU A 34 25.98 24.55 22.88
CA LEU A 34 26.11 25.83 22.18
C LEU A 34 24.96 26.79 22.53
N THR A 35 25.20 28.09 22.45
CA THR A 35 24.11 29.09 22.46
C THR A 35 23.29 29.05 21.18
N TYR A 36 22.18 29.79 21.13
CA TYR A 36 21.39 29.91 19.91
C TYR A 36 22.19 30.57 18.78
N GLU A 37 22.93 31.63 19.08
CA GLU A 37 23.76 32.37 18.13
C GLU A 37 24.91 31.48 17.60
N GLU A 38 25.53 30.70 18.46
CA GLU A 38 26.58 29.75 18.07
C GLU A 38 26.03 28.64 17.17
N ARG A 39 24.83 28.10 17.46
CA ARG A 39 24.17 27.13 16.56
C ARG A 39 23.85 27.74 15.20
N ALA A 40 23.38 28.98 15.17
CA ALA A 40 23.12 29.69 13.91
C ALA A 40 24.42 29.91 13.11
N ALA A 41 25.51 30.30 13.78
CA ALA A 41 26.82 30.45 13.13
C ALA A 41 27.35 29.12 12.57
N VAL A 42 27.20 28.01 13.31
CA VAL A 42 27.55 26.68 12.83
C VAL A 42 26.71 26.30 11.60
N ALA A 43 25.41 26.59 11.58
CA ALA A 43 24.55 26.32 10.44
C ALA A 43 25.00 27.09 9.18
N VAL A 44 25.37 28.37 9.33
CA VAL A 44 25.92 29.20 8.24
C VAL A 44 27.26 28.64 7.74
N ILE A 45 28.14 28.21 8.64
CA ILE A 45 29.44 27.60 8.30
C ILE A 45 29.23 26.29 7.51
N VAL A 46 28.34 25.42 7.99
CA VAL A 46 28.03 24.16 7.31
C VAL A 46 27.44 24.42 5.93
N GLN A 47 26.50 25.36 5.81
CA GLN A 47 25.91 25.74 4.53
C GLN A 47 26.96 26.30 3.55
N ARG A 48 27.92 27.09 4.05
CA ARG A 48 28.97 27.70 3.22
C ARG A 48 30.07 26.71 2.79
N ILE A 49 30.40 25.74 3.61
CA ILE A 49 31.57 24.86 3.39
C ILE A 49 31.18 23.48 2.86
N ALA A 50 30.02 22.94 3.24
CA ALA A 50 29.69 21.55 2.93
C ALA A 50 29.11 21.35 1.52
N GLU A 51 28.67 22.42 0.84
CA GLU A 51 27.86 22.40 -0.41
C GLU A 51 26.52 21.64 -0.28
N ASP A 52 26.39 20.71 0.67
CA ASP A 52 25.19 20.02 1.10
C ASP A 52 25.08 19.99 2.64
N PRO A 53 24.29 20.90 3.26
CA PRO A 53 24.15 21.00 4.71
C PRO A 53 23.39 19.82 5.33
N TRP A 54 22.76 18.96 4.53
CA TRP A 54 21.93 17.86 5.00
C TRP A 54 22.73 16.58 5.23
N SER A 55 23.84 16.40 4.51
CA SER A 55 24.72 15.22 4.60
C SER A 55 25.12 14.82 6.03
N GLN A 56 25.32 15.79 6.93
CA GLN A 56 25.61 15.53 8.34
C GLN A 56 24.50 14.69 9.02
N TYR A 57 23.25 14.80 8.59
CA TYR A 57 22.14 14.07 9.21
C TYR A 57 21.96 12.65 8.67
N ARG A 58 22.80 12.16 7.75
CA ARG A 58 22.67 10.82 7.16
C ARG A 58 22.54 9.71 8.21
N GLY A 59 23.29 9.79 9.32
CA GLY A 59 23.17 8.85 10.44
C GLY A 59 22.17 9.24 11.55
N ASP A 60 21.47 10.37 11.41
CA ASP A 60 20.64 10.98 12.46
C ASP A 60 19.30 11.50 11.89
N PRO A 61 18.36 10.60 11.51
CA PRO A 61 17.08 10.98 10.91
C PRO A 61 16.20 11.80 11.85
N VAL A 62 16.27 11.57 13.15
CA VAL A 62 15.58 12.41 14.16
C VAL A 62 16.18 13.82 14.17
N GLY A 63 17.51 13.93 14.12
CA GLY A 63 18.19 15.21 14.03
C GLY A 63 17.88 15.98 12.76
N PHE A 64 17.73 15.30 11.62
CA PHE A 64 17.29 15.92 10.38
C PHE A 64 15.98 16.69 10.59
N VAL A 65 15.00 16.07 11.25
CA VAL A 65 13.68 16.69 11.47
C VAL A 65 13.73 17.77 12.55
N GLU A 66 14.30 17.47 13.73
CA GLU A 66 14.24 18.39 14.87
C GLU A 66 15.21 19.58 14.78
N ARG A 67 16.38 19.38 14.18
CA ARG A 67 17.43 20.41 14.09
C ARG A 67 17.61 20.93 12.66
N GLY A 68 17.51 20.06 11.67
CA GLY A 68 17.61 20.45 10.27
C GLY A 68 16.38 21.22 9.81
N LEU A 69 15.20 20.62 10.01
CA LEU A 69 13.92 21.22 9.63
C LEU A 69 13.29 22.07 10.75
N CYS A 70 13.82 22.03 11.97
CA CYS A 70 13.22 22.69 13.14
C CYS A 70 11.74 22.30 13.36
N GLU A 71 11.39 21.05 13.05
CA GLU A 71 10.04 20.50 13.28
C GLU A 71 10.02 19.56 14.49
N THR A 72 8.95 19.60 15.26
CA THR A 72 8.81 18.73 16.43
C THR A 72 8.15 17.41 16.02
N ILE A 73 8.64 16.30 16.57
CA ILE A 73 8.07 14.95 16.41
C ILE A 73 7.88 14.30 17.78
N TRP A 74 7.00 13.30 17.87
CA TRP A 74 6.72 12.57 19.11
C TRP A 74 7.42 11.20 19.16
N SER A 75 7.37 10.53 20.31
CA SER A 75 8.17 9.32 20.59
C SER A 75 8.09 8.24 19.49
N LYS A 76 6.89 7.80 19.08
CA LYS A 76 6.73 6.77 18.02
C LYS A 76 7.21 7.23 16.65
N GLN A 77 7.10 8.52 16.34
CA GLN A 77 7.63 9.06 15.08
C GLN A 77 9.17 8.98 15.05
N ARG A 78 9.83 9.22 16.19
CA ARG A 78 11.29 9.03 16.33
C ARG A 78 11.67 7.57 16.13
N GLU A 79 10.94 6.65 16.78
CA GLU A 79 11.16 5.20 16.67
C GLU A 79 11.08 4.72 15.21
N ILE A 80 10.11 5.23 14.44
CA ILE A 80 9.94 4.88 13.02
C ILE A 80 11.08 5.45 12.15
N LEU A 81 11.47 6.71 12.37
CA LEU A 81 12.59 7.33 11.66
C LEU A 81 13.89 6.54 11.84
N GLU A 82 14.17 6.12 13.08
CA GLU A 82 15.34 5.30 13.42
C GLU A 82 15.20 3.89 12.84
N SER A 83 14.00 3.29 12.90
CA SER A 83 13.76 1.98 12.30
C SER A 83 14.01 1.97 10.79
N VAL A 84 13.60 2.99 10.05
CA VAL A 84 13.86 3.09 8.60
C VAL A 84 15.35 3.21 8.29
N ARG A 85 16.13 3.89 9.13
CA ARG A 85 17.60 3.92 8.99
C ARG A 85 18.19 2.52 9.19
N ASP A 86 17.79 1.85 10.28
CA ASP A 86 18.46 0.66 10.81
C ASP A 86 17.97 -0.67 10.23
N ASN A 87 16.72 -0.73 9.76
CA ASN A 87 16.08 -1.97 9.33
C ASN A 87 15.77 -1.93 7.84
N LYS A 88 16.00 -3.06 7.15
CA LYS A 88 15.67 -3.20 5.72
C LYS A 88 14.17 -3.02 5.46
N ARG A 89 13.33 -3.43 6.41
CA ARG A 89 11.87 -3.32 6.30
C ARG A 89 11.25 -2.87 7.63
N THR A 90 10.38 -1.88 7.56
CA THR A 90 9.64 -1.33 8.70
C THR A 90 8.15 -1.34 8.37
N ALA A 91 7.33 -1.91 9.25
CA ALA A 91 5.88 -1.92 9.10
C ALA A 91 5.20 -1.20 10.28
N VAL A 92 4.22 -0.35 9.98
CA VAL A 92 3.57 0.51 10.97
C VAL A 92 2.05 0.36 10.84
N PRO A 93 1.46 -0.70 11.42
CA PRO A 93 0.01 -0.77 11.58
C PRO A 93 -0.43 0.29 12.59
N ALA A 94 -1.22 1.25 12.14
CA ALA A 94 -1.54 2.43 12.92
C ALA A 94 -3.04 2.71 12.99
N CYS A 95 -3.45 3.42 14.04
CA CYS A 95 -4.78 3.96 14.20
C CYS A 95 -5.06 5.07 13.17
N HIS A 96 -6.27 5.62 13.21
CA HIS A 96 -6.60 6.81 12.46
C HIS A 96 -5.95 8.05 13.07
N ALA A 97 -5.54 9.00 12.23
CA ALA A 97 -4.92 10.29 12.63
C ALA A 97 -3.68 10.27 13.58
N PRO A 98 -2.68 9.37 13.49
CA PRO A 98 -1.46 9.46 14.31
C PRO A 98 -0.34 10.28 13.63
N GLY A 99 -0.60 10.86 12.45
CA GLY A 99 0.38 11.64 11.69
C GLY A 99 1.27 10.84 10.72
N LYS A 100 0.78 9.72 10.15
CA LYS A 100 1.52 8.85 9.21
C LYS A 100 2.05 9.59 7.98
N SER A 101 1.17 10.16 7.15
CA SER A 101 1.56 10.82 5.90
C SER A 101 2.44 12.05 6.13
N HIS A 102 2.22 12.73 7.27
CA HIS A 102 3.11 13.81 7.72
C HIS A 102 4.53 13.27 7.95
N LEU A 103 4.69 12.20 8.72
CA LEU A 103 5.99 11.55 8.96
C LEU A 103 6.62 11.01 7.67
N ALA A 104 5.84 10.34 6.82
CA ALA A 104 6.30 9.78 5.55
C ALA A 104 6.98 10.84 4.68
N ALA A 105 6.40 12.04 4.57
CA ALA A 105 7.01 13.14 3.83
C ALA A 105 8.39 13.57 4.39
N ARG A 106 8.59 13.53 5.72
CA ARG A 106 9.88 13.85 6.34
C ARG A 106 10.90 12.75 6.08
N ILE A 107 10.47 11.49 6.08
CA ILE A 107 11.33 10.35 5.74
C ILE A 107 11.77 10.44 4.27
N VAL A 108 10.85 10.79 3.35
CA VAL A 108 11.18 11.04 1.93
C VAL A 108 12.22 12.17 1.81
N ALA A 109 11.99 13.30 2.47
CA ALA A 109 12.94 14.42 2.44
C ALA A 109 14.29 14.06 3.06
N TYR A 110 14.31 13.37 4.20
CA TYR A 110 15.53 12.88 4.84
C TYR A 110 16.34 12.00 3.87
N TRP A 111 15.69 11.04 3.21
CA TRP A 111 16.38 10.12 2.31
C TRP A 111 16.94 10.82 1.07
N THR A 112 16.17 11.76 0.50
CA THR A 112 16.53 12.52 -0.69
C THR A 112 17.61 13.58 -0.43
N MET A 113 17.59 14.21 0.74
CA MET A 113 18.50 15.30 1.09
C MET A 113 19.82 14.81 1.68
N THR A 114 19.83 13.73 2.46
CA THR A 114 21.03 13.32 3.21
C THR A 114 21.93 12.32 2.50
N ASN A 115 21.46 11.72 1.40
CA ASN A 115 22.27 10.86 0.55
C ASN A 115 22.85 11.67 -0.63
N PRO A 116 24.08 11.35 -1.08
CA PRO A 116 24.68 12.03 -2.23
C PRO A 116 23.79 11.97 -3.47
N LEU A 117 23.75 13.09 -4.21
CA LEU A 117 23.04 13.18 -5.49
C LEU A 117 23.42 12.04 -6.43
N GLY A 118 22.42 11.47 -7.11
CA GLY A 118 22.58 10.33 -8.02
C GLY A 118 22.74 8.97 -7.32
N THR A 119 22.81 8.91 -5.99
CA THR A 119 22.95 7.64 -5.26
C THR A 119 21.68 7.18 -4.56
N SER A 120 20.67 8.04 -4.43
CA SER A 120 19.40 7.71 -3.81
C SER A 120 18.22 7.97 -4.74
N GLN A 121 17.18 7.15 -4.56
CA GLN A 121 15.89 7.34 -5.19
C GLN A 121 14.79 6.90 -4.21
N VAL A 122 13.69 7.64 -4.19
CA VAL A 122 12.53 7.32 -3.36
C VAL A 122 11.33 7.04 -4.26
N VAL A 123 10.66 5.92 -3.99
CA VAL A 123 9.44 5.52 -4.69
C VAL A 123 8.31 5.51 -3.67
N THR A 124 7.21 6.18 -4.00
CA THR A 124 6.05 6.26 -3.12
C THR A 124 4.80 5.70 -3.79
N THR A 125 3.95 5.05 -3.01
CA THR A 125 2.66 4.54 -3.49
C THR A 125 1.64 4.55 -2.36
N ALA A 126 0.37 4.37 -2.72
CA ALA A 126 -0.75 4.21 -1.82
C ALA A 126 -1.88 3.46 -2.52
N THR A 127 -2.95 3.11 -1.81
CA THR A 127 -4.10 2.36 -2.38
C THR A 127 -4.62 2.97 -3.70
N THR A 128 -4.65 4.30 -3.81
CA THR A 128 -5.09 5.00 -5.02
C THR A 128 -4.13 6.13 -5.41
N PHE A 129 -4.09 6.46 -6.71
CA PHE A 129 -3.31 7.61 -7.18
C PHE A 129 -3.73 8.92 -6.51
N ARG A 130 -5.04 9.07 -6.24
CA ARG A 130 -5.58 10.25 -5.56
C ARG A 130 -4.94 10.42 -4.19
N GLN A 131 -4.76 9.33 -3.43
CA GLN A 131 -4.10 9.39 -2.13
C GLN A 131 -2.62 9.74 -2.27
N VAL A 132 -1.91 9.15 -3.23
CA VAL A 132 -0.51 9.52 -3.53
C VAL A 132 -0.41 11.03 -3.80
N ARG A 133 -1.17 11.53 -4.78
CA ARG A 133 -1.10 12.93 -5.24
C ARG A 133 -1.58 13.95 -4.20
N ASN A 134 -2.71 13.68 -3.57
CA ASN A 134 -3.44 14.65 -2.76
C ASN A 134 -3.14 14.55 -1.26
N ILE A 135 -2.63 13.41 -0.77
CA ILE A 135 -2.29 13.23 0.64
C ILE A 135 -0.77 13.27 0.80
N LEU A 136 -0.06 12.20 0.45
CA LEU A 136 1.38 12.09 0.68
C LEU A 136 2.17 13.19 -0.04
N TRP A 137 1.96 13.36 -1.36
CA TRP A 137 2.67 14.38 -2.13
C TRP A 137 2.25 15.81 -1.78
N SER A 138 1.05 16.00 -1.23
CA SER A 138 0.68 17.30 -0.66
C SER A 138 1.57 17.64 0.52
N HIS A 139 1.78 16.70 1.44
CA HIS A 139 2.72 16.88 2.55
C HIS A 139 4.16 17.08 2.08
N ILE A 140 4.62 16.34 1.06
CA ILE A 140 5.97 16.51 0.48
C ILE A 140 6.14 17.91 -0.10
N ARG A 141 5.21 18.38 -0.94
CA ARG A 141 5.27 19.73 -1.54
C ARG A 141 5.25 20.83 -0.49
N THR A 142 4.39 20.70 0.52
CA THR A 142 4.34 21.68 1.63
C THR A 142 5.66 21.70 2.41
N LEU A 143 6.24 20.53 2.72
CA LEU A 143 7.52 20.42 3.41
C LEU A 143 8.65 21.03 2.57
N HIS A 144 8.71 20.67 1.29
CA HIS A 144 9.68 21.17 0.33
C HIS A 144 9.68 22.69 0.26
N SER A 145 8.51 23.28 0.03
CA SER A 145 8.35 24.73 -0.10
C SER A 145 8.67 25.45 1.20
N ARG A 146 8.23 24.93 2.36
CA ARG A 146 8.47 25.56 3.66
C ARG A 146 9.95 25.65 4.01
N HIS A 147 10.69 24.57 3.77
CA HIS A 147 12.11 24.47 4.16
C HIS A 147 13.07 24.80 3.02
N ASN A 148 12.54 25.25 1.88
CA ASN A 148 13.31 25.57 0.68
C ASN A 148 14.30 24.45 0.32
N LEU A 149 13.78 23.21 0.30
CA LEU A 149 14.58 22.03 -0.02
C LEU A 149 15.02 22.09 -1.48
N ASP A 150 16.18 21.50 -1.76
CA ASP A 150 16.84 21.59 -3.07
C ASP A 150 16.06 20.85 -4.17
N GLY A 151 16.03 21.45 -5.36
CA GLY A 151 15.38 20.93 -6.56
C GLY A 151 13.93 21.39 -6.80
N ASP A 152 13.29 20.77 -7.79
CA ASP A 152 11.93 21.07 -8.23
C ASP A 152 10.97 19.98 -7.77
N CYS A 153 10.03 20.32 -6.90
CA CYS A 153 8.96 19.43 -6.47
C CYS A 153 7.67 19.67 -7.27
N LEU A 154 7.43 18.78 -8.23
CA LEU A 154 6.24 18.73 -9.07
C LEU A 154 5.07 18.04 -8.33
N THR A 155 4.00 17.75 -9.06
CA THR A 155 2.77 17.15 -8.51
C THR A 155 3.01 15.79 -7.84
N THR A 156 3.77 14.91 -8.47
CA THR A 156 4.10 13.57 -7.94
C THR A 156 5.56 13.17 -8.24
N GLU A 157 6.41 14.14 -8.53
CA GLU A 157 7.83 13.93 -8.82
C GLU A 157 8.66 15.02 -8.14
N TRP A 158 9.85 14.68 -7.68
CA TRP A 158 10.84 15.62 -7.18
C TRP A 158 12.13 15.38 -7.95
N LYS A 159 12.65 16.45 -8.57
CA LYS A 159 13.86 16.44 -9.38
C LYS A 159 14.95 17.29 -8.74
N ARG A 160 16.19 16.79 -8.74
CA ARG A 160 17.42 17.53 -8.37
C ARG A 160 18.43 17.33 -9.49
N ASP A 161 19.05 18.40 -9.98
CA ASP A 161 19.97 18.36 -11.13
C ASP A 161 19.43 17.56 -12.32
N ALA A 162 18.18 17.85 -12.71
CA ALA A 162 17.43 17.17 -13.78
C ALA A 162 17.16 15.66 -13.55
N SER A 163 17.59 15.08 -12.43
CA SER A 163 17.41 13.68 -12.09
C SER A 163 16.21 13.49 -11.15
N VAL A 164 15.38 12.48 -11.40
CA VAL A 164 14.23 12.14 -10.53
C VAL A 164 14.74 11.45 -9.26
N VAL A 165 14.66 12.16 -8.15
CA VAL A 165 15.10 11.68 -6.83
C VAL A 165 13.95 11.12 -6.00
N ALA A 166 12.71 11.53 -6.27
CA ALA A 166 11.53 10.90 -5.71
C ALA A 166 10.36 10.93 -6.70
N PHE A 167 9.54 9.89 -6.75
CA PHE A 167 8.29 9.91 -7.52
C PHE A 167 7.20 9.03 -6.89
N GLY A 168 5.95 9.35 -7.20
CA GLY A 168 4.77 8.63 -6.74
C GLY A 168 4.00 7.96 -7.88
N PHE A 169 3.49 6.74 -7.65
CA PHE A 169 2.79 5.97 -8.67
C PHE A 169 1.48 5.34 -8.15
N ALA A 170 0.55 5.03 -9.05
CA ALA A 170 -0.78 4.47 -8.77
C ALA A 170 -0.85 2.94 -8.95
N PRO A 171 -1.34 2.13 -8.01
CA PRO A 171 -1.44 0.67 -8.19
C PRO A 171 -2.22 0.22 -9.43
N ALA A 172 -3.33 0.90 -9.76
CA ALA A 172 -4.25 0.51 -10.85
C ALA A 172 -3.75 0.81 -12.28
N GLN A 173 -2.73 1.67 -12.44
CA GLN A 173 -2.20 2.01 -13.77
C GLN A 173 -1.07 1.07 -14.23
N TYR A 174 -0.65 0.11 -13.40
CA TYR A 174 0.61 -0.59 -13.63
C TYR A 174 0.49 -2.11 -13.55
N ASN A 175 0.77 -2.75 -14.68
CA ASN A 175 1.40 -4.06 -14.75
C ASN A 175 2.81 -3.95 -14.13
N GLU A 176 3.36 -5.04 -13.58
CA GLU A 176 4.69 -5.18 -12.96
C GLU A 176 5.84 -4.44 -13.69
N THR A 177 5.66 -4.17 -14.99
CA THR A 177 6.53 -3.39 -15.89
C THR A 177 6.97 -2.03 -15.34
N ALA A 178 6.14 -1.28 -14.62
CA ALA A 178 6.54 0.06 -14.14
C ALA A 178 7.46 0.04 -12.91
N LEU A 179 7.55 -1.11 -12.23
CA LEU A 179 8.54 -1.34 -11.18
C LEU A 179 9.85 -1.90 -11.74
N GLN A 180 9.88 -2.31 -13.02
CA GLN A 180 11.11 -2.75 -13.68
C GLN A 180 12.07 -1.58 -13.88
N GLY A 181 13.35 -1.82 -13.60
CA GLY A 181 14.40 -0.81 -13.77
C GLY A 181 14.56 0.17 -12.61
N ILE A 182 13.70 0.12 -11.59
CA ILE A 182 13.90 0.89 -10.35
C ILE A 182 15.06 0.26 -9.58
N HIS A 183 16.22 0.91 -9.63
CA HIS A 183 17.40 0.50 -8.90
C HIS A 183 18.24 1.72 -8.54
N ALA A 184 18.57 1.87 -7.27
CA ALA A 184 19.50 2.88 -6.77
C ALA A 184 20.33 2.29 -5.64
N PRO A 185 21.59 2.73 -5.44
CA PRO A 185 22.40 2.30 -4.29
C PRO A 185 21.68 2.48 -2.95
N ASN A 186 20.93 3.58 -2.79
CA ASN A 186 20.11 3.87 -1.62
C ASN A 186 18.64 4.04 -2.08
N LEU A 187 17.95 2.93 -2.30
CA LEU A 187 16.54 2.93 -2.68
C LEU A 187 15.64 2.94 -1.44
N LEU A 188 14.67 3.85 -1.39
CA LEU A 188 13.61 3.83 -0.37
C LEU A 188 12.26 3.68 -1.03
N ILE A 189 11.46 2.74 -0.55
CA ILE A 189 10.08 2.52 -0.97
C ILE A 189 9.18 2.87 0.21
N VAL A 190 8.24 3.79 0.00
CA VAL A 190 7.26 4.20 1.00
C VAL A 190 5.86 3.88 0.51
N VAL A 191 5.18 3.01 1.25
CA VAL A 191 3.79 2.63 1.01
C VAL A 191 2.94 3.31 2.07
N ASP A 192 2.19 4.34 1.68
CA ASP A 192 1.18 4.97 2.53
C ASP A 192 -0.17 4.26 2.32
N GLU A 193 -1.03 4.19 3.33
CA GLU A 193 -2.27 3.39 3.30
C GLU A 193 -2.07 1.90 2.88
N ALA A 194 -1.00 1.27 3.39
CA ALA A 194 -0.61 -0.12 3.06
C ALA A 194 -1.72 -1.16 3.25
N GLY A 195 -2.69 -0.93 4.14
CA GLY A 195 -3.81 -1.83 4.38
C GLY A 195 -4.74 -2.03 3.18
N GLY A 196 -4.71 -1.14 2.18
CA GLY A 196 -5.46 -1.29 0.93
C GLY A 196 -4.64 -1.80 -0.26
N ILE A 197 -3.36 -2.16 -0.06
CA ILE A 197 -2.51 -2.67 -1.14
C ILE A 197 -2.81 -4.15 -1.38
N SER A 198 -3.01 -4.51 -2.66
CA SER A 198 -3.25 -5.90 -3.08
C SER A 198 -1.98 -6.75 -2.97
N ASP A 199 -2.17 -8.07 -2.87
CA ASP A 199 -1.07 -9.04 -2.81
C ASP A 199 -0.12 -8.93 -4.01
N THR A 200 -0.66 -8.74 -5.21
CA THR A 200 0.14 -8.60 -6.44
C THR A 200 1.11 -7.42 -6.35
N ILE A 201 0.60 -6.24 -5.96
CA ILE A 201 1.42 -5.03 -5.86
C ILE A 201 2.40 -5.14 -4.70
N GLY A 202 1.96 -5.65 -3.55
CA GLY A 202 2.80 -5.87 -2.39
C GLY A 202 4.00 -6.79 -2.69
N ASN A 203 3.75 -7.93 -3.35
CA ASN A 203 4.80 -8.86 -3.74
C ASN A 203 5.78 -8.24 -4.76
N ALA A 204 5.27 -7.43 -5.71
CA ALA A 204 6.12 -6.74 -6.66
C ALA A 204 7.03 -5.69 -6.00
N LEU A 205 6.53 -4.97 -4.98
CA LEU A 205 7.35 -4.07 -4.17
C LEU A 205 8.43 -4.81 -3.37
N GLU A 206 8.10 -5.96 -2.79
CA GLU A 206 9.07 -6.77 -2.07
C GLU A 206 10.18 -7.32 -2.98
N ALA A 207 9.88 -7.57 -4.26
CA ALA A 207 10.87 -7.99 -5.25
C ALA A 207 11.95 -6.92 -5.52
N LEU A 208 11.70 -5.64 -5.22
CA LEU A 208 12.68 -4.56 -5.32
C LEU A 208 13.69 -4.55 -4.16
N MET A 209 13.50 -5.38 -3.14
CA MET A 209 14.33 -5.42 -1.93
C MET A 209 15.65 -6.19 -2.11
N THR A 210 16.25 -6.14 -3.31
CA THR A 210 17.50 -6.83 -3.65
C THR A 210 18.74 -6.10 -3.15
N GLY A 211 18.72 -4.76 -3.13
CA GLY A 211 19.85 -3.94 -2.69
C GLY A 211 20.13 -4.03 -1.18
N GLU A 212 21.39 -3.84 -0.80
CA GLU A 212 21.85 -3.84 0.60
C GLU A 212 21.26 -2.65 1.39
N ASN A 213 21.31 -1.45 0.81
CA ASN A 213 20.77 -0.22 1.39
C ASN A 213 19.34 0.10 0.94
N THR A 214 18.63 -0.86 0.35
CA THR A 214 17.21 -0.71 0.06
C THR A 214 16.40 -0.72 1.36
N ARG A 215 15.40 0.17 1.46
CA ARG A 215 14.47 0.27 2.58
C ARG A 215 13.03 0.20 2.10
N LEU A 216 12.18 -0.51 2.85
CA LEU A 216 10.74 -0.56 2.64
C LEU A 216 10.01 -0.12 3.90
N LEU A 217 9.23 0.94 3.79
CA LEU A 217 8.39 1.48 4.85
C LEU A 217 6.93 1.27 4.50
N LEU A 218 6.22 0.51 5.33
CA LEU A 218 4.78 0.30 5.22
C LEU A 218 4.06 1.10 6.31
N LEU A 219 3.19 2.01 5.91
CA LEU A 219 2.36 2.82 6.78
C LEU A 219 0.92 2.58 6.41
N GLY A 220 0.08 2.18 7.35
CA GLY A 220 -1.31 1.93 7.02
C GLY A 220 -2.15 1.58 8.23
N ASN A 221 -3.45 1.72 8.07
CA ASN A 221 -4.37 1.17 9.04
C ASN A 221 -4.66 -0.28 8.66
N PRO A 222 -4.85 -1.20 9.62
CA PRO A 222 -5.36 -2.52 9.34
C PRO A 222 -6.66 -2.46 8.48
N PRO A 223 -6.83 -3.36 7.51
CA PRO A 223 -8.10 -3.48 6.79
C PRO A 223 -9.21 -3.96 7.73
N THR A 224 -10.44 -3.52 7.47
CA THR A 224 -11.62 -3.86 8.28
C THR A 224 -12.44 -4.99 7.68
N ASP A 225 -12.25 -5.27 6.40
CA ASP A 225 -13.08 -6.14 5.58
C ASP A 225 -12.31 -7.34 5.01
N THR A 226 -10.99 -7.37 5.18
CA THR A 226 -10.09 -8.35 4.56
C THR A 226 -9.17 -8.94 5.61
N THR A 227 -9.19 -10.26 5.74
CA THR A 227 -8.26 -10.99 6.61
C THR A 227 -7.09 -11.52 5.80
N ASN A 228 -5.96 -11.74 6.47
CA ASN A 228 -4.72 -12.22 5.88
C ASN A 228 -4.25 -11.38 4.68
N SER A 229 -4.46 -10.06 4.70
CA SER A 229 -3.97 -9.14 3.66
C SER A 229 -2.44 -9.17 3.56
N TRP A 230 -1.86 -8.73 2.44
CA TRP A 230 -0.40 -8.55 2.33
C TRP A 230 0.17 -7.74 3.49
N PHE A 231 -0.45 -6.62 3.85
CA PHE A 231 0.02 -5.77 4.94
C PHE A 231 -0.03 -6.48 6.30
N GLU A 232 -1.05 -7.30 6.55
CA GLU A 232 -1.15 -8.13 7.76
C GLU A 232 -0.02 -9.17 7.83
N ARG A 233 0.24 -9.88 6.73
CA ARG A 233 1.33 -10.86 6.64
C ARG A 233 2.70 -10.19 6.80
N ALA A 234 2.90 -9.01 6.20
CA ALA A 234 4.10 -8.22 6.38
C ALA A 234 4.29 -7.82 7.86
N CYS A 235 3.24 -7.31 8.52
CA CYS A 235 3.30 -6.94 9.94
C CYS A 235 3.61 -8.12 10.87
N ARG A 236 3.20 -9.34 10.52
CA ARG A 236 3.44 -10.57 11.28
C ARG A 236 4.76 -11.28 10.93
N SER A 237 5.45 -10.85 9.88
CA SER A 237 6.68 -11.49 9.41
C SER A 237 7.89 -11.02 10.21
N ASN A 238 8.77 -11.96 10.58
CA ASN A 238 10.06 -11.66 11.22
C ASN A 238 11.04 -10.87 10.33
N LEU A 239 10.70 -10.67 9.05
CA LEU A 239 11.50 -9.85 8.12
C LEU A 239 11.29 -8.35 8.33
N TYR A 240 10.23 -7.95 9.01
CA TYR A 240 9.87 -6.56 9.25
C TYR A 240 10.09 -6.21 10.73
N ASN A 241 10.65 -5.02 10.97
CA ASN A 241 10.52 -4.39 12.29
C ASN A 241 9.14 -3.72 12.36
N THR A 242 8.22 -4.31 13.12
CA THR A 242 6.84 -3.83 13.20
C THR A 242 6.65 -2.91 14.40
N ILE A 243 6.25 -1.66 14.15
CA ILE A 243 5.98 -0.64 15.17
C ILE A 243 4.49 -0.30 15.10
N ARG A 244 3.70 -0.90 15.98
CA ARG A 244 2.26 -0.61 16.06
C ARG A 244 2.00 0.73 16.74
N ILE A 245 0.99 1.46 16.26
CA ILE A 245 0.48 2.69 16.89
C ILE A 245 -1.03 2.59 17.07
N SER A 246 -1.50 2.28 18.27
CA SER A 246 -2.92 2.47 18.63
C SER A 246 -3.20 3.94 18.95
N ALA A 247 -4.47 4.31 19.06
CA ALA A 247 -4.87 5.64 19.54
C ALA A 247 -4.29 5.92 20.94
N TYR A 248 -4.24 4.90 21.80
CA TYR A 248 -3.71 4.99 23.16
C TYR A 248 -2.20 5.22 23.24
N ASP A 249 -1.47 4.92 22.16
CA ASP A 249 -0.04 5.22 22.07
C ASP A 249 0.20 6.70 21.73
N THR A 250 -0.82 7.42 21.23
CA THR A 250 -0.65 8.82 20.83
C THR A 250 -0.58 9.77 22.02
N PRO A 251 0.12 10.91 21.89
CA PRO A 251 0.27 11.90 22.95
C PRO A 251 -1.01 12.39 23.61
N ASN A 252 -2.14 12.42 22.91
CA ASN A 252 -3.41 12.78 23.54
C ASN A 252 -3.75 11.81 24.68
N PHE A 253 -3.44 10.52 24.53
CA PHE A 253 -3.71 9.47 25.51
C PHE A 253 -2.56 9.22 26.48
N THR A 254 -1.30 9.21 25.99
CA THR A 254 -0.13 8.99 26.85
C THR A 254 0.21 10.21 27.70
N GLY A 255 -0.19 11.40 27.27
CA GLY A 255 0.16 12.66 27.91
C GLY A 255 1.61 13.09 27.68
N GLU A 256 2.34 12.46 26.74
CA GLU A 256 3.71 12.87 26.44
C GLU A 256 3.76 14.32 25.91
N PRO A 257 4.80 15.09 26.27
CA PRO A 257 4.92 16.47 25.80
C PRO A 257 5.28 16.49 24.30
N THR A 258 4.43 17.11 23.49
CA THR A 258 4.64 17.19 22.03
C THR A 258 5.23 18.51 21.55
N GLY A 259 5.53 19.46 22.45
CA GLY A 259 5.93 20.81 22.08
C GLY A 259 4.88 21.57 21.26
N THR A 260 5.30 22.71 20.69
CA THR A 260 4.44 23.57 19.85
C THR A 260 4.55 23.16 18.38
N CYS A 261 3.42 23.14 17.67
CA CYS A 261 3.38 22.90 16.24
C CYS A 261 4.08 24.04 15.48
N THR A 262 5.10 23.69 14.69
CA THR A 262 5.84 24.62 13.80
C THR A 262 5.45 24.45 12.33
N THR A 263 4.57 23.50 12.03
CA THR A 263 4.10 23.19 10.67
C THR A 263 2.91 24.06 10.25
N CYS A 264 2.05 24.47 11.18
CA CYS A 264 0.91 25.30 10.83
C CYS A 264 1.34 26.69 10.30
N PRO A 265 0.58 27.29 9.36
CA PRO A 265 0.85 28.65 8.90
C PRO A 265 0.92 29.66 10.05
N PRO A 266 1.69 30.75 9.92
CA PRO A 266 1.84 31.76 10.99
C PRO A 266 0.53 32.41 11.43
N THR A 267 -0.51 32.37 10.60
CA THR A 267 -1.86 32.87 10.89
C THR A 267 -2.64 31.98 11.86
N VAL A 268 -2.23 30.72 12.03
CA VAL A 268 -2.86 29.79 12.96
C VAL A 268 -2.30 30.04 14.37
N LYS A 269 -3.19 30.16 15.36
CA LYS A 269 -2.80 30.30 16.76
C LYS A 269 -1.88 29.14 17.16
N LYS A 270 -0.77 29.43 17.85
CA LYS A 270 0.14 28.41 18.38
C LYS A 270 -0.61 27.39 19.23
N HIS A 271 -0.36 26.11 18.97
CA HIS A 271 -0.98 24.97 19.64
C HIS A 271 0.02 23.81 19.71
N ALA A 272 -0.29 22.81 20.54
CA ALA A 272 0.53 21.61 20.64
C ALA A 272 0.32 20.69 19.43
N ILE A 273 1.33 19.92 19.03
CA ILE A 273 1.17 18.92 17.95
C ILE A 273 0.04 17.93 18.25
N ALA A 274 -0.18 17.61 19.53
CA ALA A 274 -1.25 16.74 19.99
C ALA A 274 -2.64 17.14 19.44
N THR A 275 -2.89 18.42 19.14
CA THR A 275 -4.14 18.92 18.52
C THR A 275 -4.39 18.37 17.10
N HIS A 276 -3.36 17.87 16.41
CA HIS A 276 -3.51 17.24 15.10
C HIS A 276 -3.67 15.72 15.16
N LEU A 277 -3.52 15.13 16.34
CA LEU A 277 -3.59 13.69 16.53
C LEU A 277 -5.02 13.26 16.86
N VAL A 278 -5.25 11.95 16.82
CA VAL A 278 -6.55 11.35 17.15
C VAL A 278 -7.11 11.93 18.46
N ASP A 279 -8.34 12.41 18.37
CA ASP A 279 -9.04 13.06 19.47
C ASP A 279 -9.70 12.04 20.40
N LYS A 280 -9.76 12.36 21.69
CA LYS A 280 -10.37 11.46 22.69
C LYS A 280 -11.87 11.31 22.50
N GLN A 281 -12.56 12.42 22.23
CA GLN A 281 -14.01 12.39 22.02
C GLN A 281 -14.35 11.51 20.82
N TRP A 282 -13.58 11.61 19.73
CA TRP A 282 -13.79 10.73 18.57
C TRP A 282 -13.64 9.24 18.92
N VAL A 283 -12.67 8.87 19.76
CA VAL A 283 -12.53 7.47 20.22
C VAL A 283 -13.73 7.05 21.06
N ASP A 284 -14.16 7.89 22.01
CA ASP A 284 -15.30 7.61 22.88
C ASP A 284 -16.61 7.48 22.08
N ASP A 285 -16.83 8.35 21.09
CA ASP A 285 -17.99 8.33 20.20
C ASP A 285 -18.05 7.02 19.40
N ILE A 286 -16.93 6.60 18.79
CA ILE A 286 -16.85 5.35 18.02
C ILE A 286 -17.08 4.13 18.92
N ILE A 287 -16.51 4.11 20.12
CA ILE A 287 -16.72 3.02 21.08
C ILE A 287 -18.19 2.97 21.52
N HIS A 288 -18.83 4.12 21.73
CA HIS A 288 -20.23 4.20 22.11
C HIS A 288 -21.15 3.73 20.98
N GLU A 289 -20.89 4.14 19.73
CA GLU A 289 -21.75 3.86 18.57
C GLU A 289 -21.58 2.43 18.04
N LEU A 290 -20.33 1.98 17.85
CA LEU A 290 -20.02 0.72 17.17
C LEU A 290 -19.61 -0.40 18.14
N GLY A 291 -19.23 -0.05 19.38
CA GLY A 291 -18.65 -0.98 20.33
C GLY A 291 -17.14 -1.17 20.13
N ASP A 292 -16.42 -1.35 21.24
CA ASP A 292 -14.95 -1.47 21.28
C ASP A 292 -14.41 -2.69 20.49
N ASN A 293 -15.20 -3.76 20.44
CA ASN A 293 -14.87 -5.00 19.71
C ASN A 293 -15.26 -4.96 18.22
N SER A 294 -15.85 -3.86 17.73
CA SER A 294 -16.21 -3.77 16.31
C SER A 294 -14.97 -3.84 15.42
N PRO A 295 -15.07 -4.41 14.20
CA PRO A 295 -13.97 -4.39 13.23
C PRO A 295 -13.40 -2.99 12.99
N PHE A 296 -14.28 -1.98 13.00
CA PHE A 296 -13.89 -0.58 12.84
C PHE A 296 -13.05 -0.08 14.02
N ALA A 297 -13.49 -0.28 15.27
CA ALA A 297 -12.73 0.11 16.44
C ALA A 297 -11.39 -0.64 16.53
N GLN A 298 -11.40 -1.96 16.27
CA GLN A 298 -10.19 -2.78 16.25
C GLN A 298 -9.16 -2.25 15.24
N ALA A 299 -9.57 -1.94 14.01
CA ALA A 299 -8.64 -1.43 12.99
C ALA A 299 -8.25 0.04 13.20
N ARG A 300 -9.20 0.93 13.54
CA ARG A 300 -9.02 2.38 13.49
C ARG A 300 -8.63 3.01 14.82
N ILE A 301 -8.94 2.37 15.95
CA ILE A 301 -8.53 2.81 17.29
C ILE A 301 -7.36 1.96 17.75
N HIS A 302 -7.54 0.64 17.80
CA HIS A 302 -6.53 -0.25 18.37
C HIS A 302 -5.37 -0.53 17.42
N ALA A 303 -5.56 -0.40 16.12
CA ALA A 303 -4.62 -0.88 15.10
C ALA A 303 -4.38 -2.41 15.18
N ASN A 304 -5.44 -3.16 15.53
CA ASN A 304 -5.51 -4.62 15.42
C ASN A 304 -5.95 -5.04 14.02
N PHE A 305 -5.38 -6.13 13.51
CA PHE A 305 -5.93 -6.85 12.37
C PHE A 305 -7.10 -7.71 12.83
N VAL A 306 -8.23 -7.60 12.12
CA VAL A 306 -9.46 -8.30 12.49
C VAL A 306 -9.36 -9.75 12.03
N GLU A 307 -9.40 -10.71 12.96
CA GLU A 307 -9.24 -12.13 12.63
C GLU A 307 -10.50 -12.77 12.04
N ASN A 308 -11.69 -12.20 12.35
CA ASN A 308 -12.99 -12.68 11.88
C ASN A 308 -13.82 -11.51 11.37
N THR A 309 -13.92 -11.32 10.05
CA THR A 309 -14.88 -10.38 9.46
C THR A 309 -16.28 -10.97 9.58
N THR A 310 -16.95 -10.72 10.69
CA THR A 310 -18.31 -11.19 11.00
C THR A 310 -19.40 -10.65 10.05
N ASN A 311 -19.08 -9.66 9.20
CA ASN A 311 -19.99 -9.08 8.21
C ASN A 311 -19.93 -9.72 6.81
N ARG A 312 -19.18 -10.81 6.61
CA ARG A 312 -19.20 -11.54 5.34
C ARG A 312 -20.29 -12.61 5.37
N ILE A 313 -21.34 -12.42 4.56
CA ILE A 313 -22.39 -13.44 4.36
C ILE A 313 -21.80 -14.67 3.63
N ILE A 314 -20.81 -14.44 2.76
CA ILE A 314 -20.11 -15.49 2.00
C ILE A 314 -18.65 -15.57 2.47
N PRO A 315 -18.21 -16.70 3.07
CA PRO A 315 -16.82 -16.92 3.44
C PRO A 315 -15.87 -16.87 2.24
N ALA A 316 -14.67 -16.31 2.42
CA ALA A 316 -13.66 -16.25 1.37
C ALA A 316 -13.25 -17.66 0.86
N SER A 317 -13.18 -18.63 1.77
CA SER A 317 -12.86 -20.02 1.43
C SER A 317 -13.84 -20.64 0.43
N TRP A 318 -15.12 -20.27 0.50
CA TRP A 318 -16.12 -20.76 -0.46
C TRP A 318 -15.89 -20.21 -1.87
N ILE A 319 -15.42 -18.97 -1.98
CA ILE A 319 -15.06 -18.35 -3.25
C ILE A 319 -13.83 -19.03 -3.84
N ASP A 320 -12.82 -19.29 -3.00
CA ASP A 320 -11.59 -19.98 -3.41
C ASP A 320 -11.84 -21.43 -3.84
N GLU A 321 -12.74 -22.14 -3.17
CA GLU A 321 -13.18 -23.48 -3.55
C GLU A 321 -14.00 -23.46 -4.85
N ALA A 322 -14.93 -22.50 -5.00
CA ALA A 322 -15.73 -22.36 -6.21
C ALA A 322 -14.86 -22.03 -7.45
N THR A 323 -13.84 -21.17 -7.29
CA THR A 323 -12.92 -20.80 -8.39
C THR A 323 -12.04 -21.97 -8.83
N ARG A 324 -11.72 -22.90 -7.93
CA ARG A 324 -10.95 -24.12 -8.22
C ARG A 324 -11.82 -25.28 -8.70
N ASN A 325 -13.14 -25.15 -8.66
CA ASN A 325 -14.05 -26.20 -9.09
C ASN A 325 -14.10 -26.29 -10.63
N THR A 326 -13.38 -27.26 -11.19
CA THR A 326 -13.36 -27.53 -12.63
C THR A 326 -14.56 -28.34 -13.14
N ASN A 327 -15.41 -28.84 -12.24
CA ASN A 327 -16.59 -29.64 -12.58
C ASN A 327 -17.84 -29.16 -11.80
N PRO A 328 -18.34 -27.94 -12.08
CA PRO A 328 -19.54 -27.42 -11.43
C PRO A 328 -20.77 -28.27 -11.78
N ALA A 329 -21.74 -28.32 -10.87
CA ALA A 329 -23.01 -28.98 -11.13
C ALA A 329 -23.66 -28.43 -12.41
N HIS A 330 -24.38 -29.29 -13.13
CA HIS A 330 -25.04 -28.92 -14.38
C HIS A 330 -26.48 -28.46 -14.13
N SER A 331 -26.84 -27.32 -14.74
CA SER A 331 -28.22 -26.88 -14.92
C SER A 331 -28.33 -26.18 -16.27
N ASN A 332 -29.49 -26.31 -16.91
CA ASN A 332 -29.79 -25.66 -18.19
C ASN A 332 -30.33 -24.23 -18.01
N ASP A 333 -30.38 -23.72 -16.78
CA ASP A 333 -30.85 -22.38 -16.49
C ASP A 333 -29.74 -21.35 -16.76
N ILE A 334 -30.10 -20.24 -17.38
CA ILE A 334 -29.25 -19.06 -17.48
C ILE A 334 -29.88 -17.95 -16.65
N LYS A 335 -29.09 -17.33 -15.77
CA LYS A 335 -29.51 -16.20 -14.93
C LYS A 335 -28.62 -15.01 -15.21
N LEU A 336 -29.21 -13.82 -15.24
CA LEU A 336 -28.48 -12.55 -15.33
C LEU A 336 -28.69 -11.77 -14.03
N GLY A 337 -27.59 -11.34 -13.42
CA GLY A 337 -27.57 -10.35 -12.35
C GLY A 337 -27.14 -9.02 -12.94
N VAL A 338 -27.95 -7.99 -12.74
CA VAL A 338 -27.70 -6.66 -13.32
C VAL A 338 -27.63 -5.66 -12.18
N ASP A 339 -26.48 -5.02 -12.02
CA ASP A 339 -26.29 -3.89 -11.11
C ASP A 339 -26.06 -2.64 -11.95
N ILE A 340 -27.07 -1.77 -12.02
CA ILE A 340 -27.09 -0.60 -12.89
C ILE A 340 -26.21 0.55 -12.35
N ALA A 341 -25.84 0.49 -11.06
CA ALA A 341 -25.27 1.60 -10.29
C ALA A 341 -26.17 2.85 -10.24
N SER A 342 -25.99 3.67 -9.21
CA SER A 342 -26.66 4.98 -9.07
C SER A 342 -25.72 6.09 -9.53
N ASP A 343 -26.34 7.14 -10.06
CA ASP A 343 -25.86 8.45 -10.49
C ASP A 343 -24.69 9.03 -9.67
N GLY A 344 -23.48 8.51 -9.92
CA GLY A 344 -22.25 9.11 -9.44
C GLY A 344 -21.10 8.13 -9.18
N GLY A 345 -20.50 7.59 -10.24
CA GLY A 345 -19.14 7.04 -10.20
C GLY A 345 -19.01 5.52 -9.98
N ASP A 346 -20.08 4.83 -9.64
CA ASP A 346 -20.09 3.37 -9.49
C ASP A 346 -20.19 2.64 -10.84
N GLU A 347 -19.75 1.38 -10.89
CA GLU A 347 -19.69 0.58 -12.11
C GLU A 347 -21.06 -0.07 -12.42
N PHE A 348 -21.50 0.05 -13.68
CA PHE A 348 -22.56 -0.77 -14.25
C PHE A 348 -21.99 -2.16 -14.56
N VAL A 349 -22.54 -3.19 -13.94
CA VAL A 349 -22.03 -4.57 -14.04
C VAL A 349 -23.16 -5.53 -14.42
N ILE A 350 -22.87 -6.44 -15.37
CA ILE A 350 -23.74 -7.59 -15.66
C ILE A 350 -22.97 -8.88 -15.37
N ALA A 351 -23.51 -9.68 -14.46
CA ALA A 351 -23.08 -11.04 -14.20
C ALA A 351 -24.00 -12.04 -14.93
N ARG A 352 -23.42 -13.05 -15.56
CA ARG A 352 -24.14 -14.19 -16.16
C ARG A 352 -23.80 -15.46 -15.41
N ILE A 353 -24.82 -16.25 -15.11
CA ILE A 353 -24.71 -17.56 -14.48
C ILE A 353 -25.28 -18.59 -15.45
N ASP A 354 -24.42 -19.42 -16.03
CA ASP A 354 -24.79 -20.58 -16.84
C ASP A 354 -24.78 -21.83 -15.94
N GLY A 355 -25.96 -22.31 -15.56
CA GLY A 355 -26.12 -23.34 -14.54
C GLY A 355 -25.57 -22.89 -13.18
N TYR A 356 -24.38 -23.36 -12.83
CA TYR A 356 -23.65 -22.99 -11.61
C TYR A 356 -22.31 -22.28 -11.88
N THR A 357 -22.05 -21.92 -13.14
CA THR A 357 -20.84 -21.17 -13.52
C THR A 357 -21.17 -19.68 -13.64
N ALA A 358 -20.58 -18.85 -12.78
CA ALA A 358 -20.76 -17.40 -12.81
C ALA A 358 -19.62 -16.69 -13.54
N ARG A 359 -19.94 -15.64 -14.31
CA ARG A 359 -18.97 -14.78 -15.02
C ARG A 359 -19.46 -13.34 -15.03
N ILE A 360 -18.56 -12.38 -14.94
CA ILE A 360 -18.87 -10.99 -15.29
C ILE A 360 -18.74 -10.85 -16.80
N ILE A 361 -19.80 -10.40 -17.46
CA ILE A 361 -19.89 -10.30 -18.92
C ILE A 361 -19.94 -8.86 -19.42
N HIS A 362 -20.16 -7.90 -18.53
CA HIS A 362 -20.12 -6.47 -18.83
C HIS A 362 -19.67 -5.68 -17.60
N THR A 363 -18.79 -4.69 -17.81
CA THR A 363 -18.38 -3.69 -16.82
C THR A 363 -18.14 -2.37 -17.54
N SER A 364 -18.79 -1.29 -17.08
CA SER A 364 -18.53 0.07 -17.56
C SER A 364 -18.78 1.11 -16.48
N SER A 365 -18.16 2.29 -16.58
CA SER A 365 -18.30 3.38 -15.61
C SER A 365 -18.23 4.76 -16.28
N GLY A 366 -18.57 5.80 -15.52
CA GLY A 366 -18.48 7.20 -15.97
C GLY A 366 -19.43 7.54 -17.12
N ASP A 367 -18.96 8.36 -18.08
CA ASP A 367 -19.77 8.89 -19.18
C ASP A 367 -20.40 7.81 -20.07
N ALA A 368 -19.82 6.60 -20.10
CA ALA A 368 -20.38 5.46 -20.83
C ALA A 368 -21.77 5.04 -20.30
N ASN A 369 -22.07 5.34 -19.04
CA ASN A 369 -23.33 5.01 -18.39
C ASN A 369 -24.26 6.23 -18.22
N ALA A 370 -23.86 7.41 -18.71
CA ALA A 370 -24.60 8.66 -18.49
C ALA A 370 -26.00 8.67 -19.15
N ASN A 371 -26.22 7.81 -20.14
CA ASN A 371 -27.49 7.68 -20.83
C ASN A 371 -28.18 6.35 -20.49
N ALA A 372 -29.31 6.44 -19.79
CA ALA A 372 -30.12 5.28 -19.39
C ALA A 372 -30.60 4.42 -20.57
N VAL A 373 -30.78 5.01 -21.76
CA VAL A 373 -31.17 4.26 -22.97
C VAL A 373 -30.03 3.36 -23.43
N THR A 374 -28.79 3.84 -23.40
CA THR A 374 -27.60 3.06 -23.76
C THR A 374 -27.39 1.89 -22.80
N VAL A 375 -27.60 2.14 -21.50
CA VAL A 375 -27.56 1.09 -20.47
C VAL A 375 -28.64 0.03 -20.73
N ALA A 376 -29.88 0.45 -20.98
CA ALA A 376 -30.99 -0.46 -21.28
C ALA A 376 -30.74 -1.29 -22.57
N GLN A 377 -30.19 -0.69 -23.62
CA GLN A 377 -29.81 -1.39 -24.85
C GLN A 377 -28.74 -2.45 -24.60
N THR A 378 -27.77 -2.15 -23.73
CA THR A 378 -26.72 -3.11 -23.35
C THR A 378 -27.30 -4.30 -22.59
N ILE A 379 -28.20 -4.05 -21.64
CA ILE A 379 -28.93 -5.10 -20.91
C ILE A 379 -29.71 -5.98 -21.90
N LEU A 380 -30.48 -5.37 -22.81
CA LEU A 380 -31.29 -6.09 -23.78
C LEU A 380 -30.46 -6.98 -24.72
N LYS A 381 -29.29 -6.49 -25.15
CA LYS A 381 -28.36 -7.29 -25.95
C LYS A 381 -27.96 -8.58 -25.22
N HIS A 382 -27.59 -8.48 -23.95
CA HIS A 382 -27.18 -9.64 -23.17
C HIS A 382 -28.34 -10.60 -22.84
N ILE A 383 -29.57 -10.10 -22.75
CA ILE A 383 -30.78 -10.94 -22.67
C ILE A 383 -30.93 -11.77 -23.95
N HIS A 384 -30.87 -11.15 -25.14
CA HIS A 384 -30.99 -11.88 -26.40
C HIS A 384 -29.85 -12.91 -26.60
N ASP A 385 -28.62 -12.58 -26.19
CA ASP A 385 -27.49 -13.52 -26.25
C ASP A 385 -27.72 -14.74 -25.34
N ALA A 386 -28.33 -14.56 -24.17
CA ALA A 386 -28.70 -15.64 -23.27
C ALA A 386 -29.83 -16.52 -23.86
N GLU A 387 -30.87 -15.90 -24.44
CA GLU A 387 -31.97 -16.62 -25.11
C GLU A 387 -31.49 -17.47 -26.28
N ALA A 388 -30.61 -16.92 -27.12
CA ALA A 388 -30.00 -17.64 -28.22
C ALA A 388 -29.19 -18.86 -27.73
N THR A 389 -28.46 -18.71 -26.62
CA THR A 389 -27.72 -19.82 -26.01
C THR A 389 -28.67 -20.91 -25.52
N LEU A 390 -29.76 -20.56 -24.84
CA LEU A 390 -30.79 -21.51 -24.38
C LEU A 390 -31.44 -22.26 -25.54
N HIS A 391 -31.75 -21.55 -26.62
CA HIS A 391 -32.32 -22.16 -27.82
C HIS A 391 -31.37 -23.18 -28.45
N ASN A 392 -30.09 -22.82 -28.60
CA ASN A 392 -29.08 -23.73 -29.13
C ASN A 392 -28.86 -24.96 -28.23
N ASN A 393 -28.86 -24.77 -26.91
CA ASN A 393 -28.71 -25.89 -25.96
C ASN A 393 -29.93 -26.84 -25.97
N ARG A 394 -31.14 -26.33 -26.22
CA ARG A 394 -32.37 -27.16 -26.29
C ARG A 394 -32.55 -27.89 -27.61
N TYR A 395 -32.10 -27.31 -28.73
CA TYR A 395 -32.42 -27.83 -30.07
C TYR A 395 -31.19 -28.26 -30.88
N GLY A 396 -29.97 -28.05 -30.37
CA GLY A 396 -28.71 -28.40 -31.05
C GLY A 396 -28.32 -29.89 -31.02
N HIS A 397 -29.14 -30.76 -30.41
CA HIS A 397 -28.93 -32.21 -30.36
C HIS A 397 -29.75 -33.01 -31.39
N HIS A 398 -30.30 -32.37 -32.43
CA HIS A 398 -30.83 -33.12 -33.58
C HIS A 398 -29.69 -33.46 -34.55
N GLU A 399 -29.40 -34.77 -34.65
CA GLU A 399 -28.50 -35.39 -35.61
C GLU A 399 -28.65 -34.80 -37.01
N GLN A 400 -27.50 -34.60 -37.67
CA GLN A 400 -27.40 -34.42 -39.11
C GLN A 400 -28.02 -35.64 -39.80
N TRP A 401 -29.27 -35.50 -40.25
CA TRP A 401 -29.84 -36.41 -41.24
C TRP A 401 -29.13 -36.16 -42.58
N SER A 402 -28.32 -37.13 -43.01
CA SER A 402 -27.68 -37.14 -44.33
C SER A 402 -28.38 -38.19 -45.21
N PRO A 403 -28.93 -37.83 -46.38
CA PRO A 403 -29.71 -38.74 -47.20
C PRO A 403 -28.79 -39.48 -48.18
N ASP A 404 -27.90 -40.35 -47.69
CA ASP A 404 -27.15 -41.24 -48.58
C ASP A 404 -26.63 -42.46 -47.80
N HIS A 405 -27.41 -43.55 -47.78
CA HIS A 405 -26.83 -44.90 -47.74
C HIS A 405 -27.74 -45.93 -48.43
N PRO A 406 -27.15 -46.82 -49.27
CA PRO A 406 -27.90 -47.76 -50.08
C PRO A 406 -28.33 -49.00 -49.28
N GLN A 407 -29.44 -49.58 -49.74
CA GLN A 407 -30.11 -50.77 -49.23
C GLN A 407 -29.16 -51.92 -48.84
N ARG A 408 -29.40 -52.54 -47.67
CA ARG A 408 -29.03 -53.94 -47.43
C ARG A 408 -30.27 -54.75 -47.06
N SER A 409 -30.46 -55.83 -47.81
CA SER A 409 -31.52 -56.83 -47.73
C SER A 409 -31.42 -57.71 -46.48
N PRO A 410 -32.52 -58.29 -45.98
CA PRO A 410 -32.51 -59.21 -44.86
C PRO A 410 -32.38 -60.65 -45.36
N HIS A 411 -31.33 -61.37 -44.93
CA HIS A 411 -31.31 -62.83 -44.75
C HIS A 411 -29.91 -63.24 -44.26
N GLN A 412 -29.79 -63.71 -43.02
CA GLN A 412 -29.42 -65.10 -42.73
C GLN A 412 -29.27 -65.34 -41.23
N HIS A 413 -29.79 -66.50 -40.86
CA HIS A 413 -29.93 -67.08 -39.54
C HIS A 413 -28.62 -67.76 -39.10
N GLU A 414 -28.55 -68.01 -37.79
CA GLU A 414 -27.99 -69.21 -37.13
C GLU A 414 -26.59 -69.21 -36.49
N GLN A 415 -26.65 -69.52 -35.18
CA GLN A 415 -25.79 -70.40 -34.36
C GLN A 415 -24.35 -69.94 -34.03
N GLN A 416 -24.08 -69.72 -32.73
CA GLN A 416 -23.48 -70.77 -31.89
C GLN A 416 -23.42 -70.37 -30.40
N VAL A 417 -23.59 -71.41 -29.57
CA VAL A 417 -23.56 -71.47 -28.11
C VAL A 417 -22.17 -71.94 -27.66
N ASN A 418 -21.60 -71.34 -26.61
CA ASN A 418 -20.85 -71.98 -25.51
C ASN A 418 -20.17 -70.90 -24.64
N THR A 419 -20.56 -70.67 -23.39
CA THR A 419 -20.15 -71.37 -22.14
C THR A 419 -18.65 -71.38 -21.85
N THR A 420 -18.23 -70.62 -20.83
CA THR A 420 -17.34 -71.02 -19.69
C THR A 420 -17.13 -69.78 -18.79
N GLN A 421 -17.73 -69.74 -17.59
CA GLN A 421 -17.11 -70.09 -16.30
C GLN A 421 -15.99 -69.14 -15.84
N THR A 422 -16.36 -68.29 -14.87
CA THR A 422 -15.56 -67.81 -13.72
C THR A 422 -15.08 -69.02 -12.87
N PRO A 423 -14.03 -68.96 -12.01
CA PRO A 423 -14.00 -68.01 -10.87
C PRO A 423 -12.62 -67.66 -10.22
N ASP A 424 -12.74 -66.88 -9.13
CA ASP A 424 -11.90 -66.78 -7.92
C ASP A 424 -10.57 -66.00 -7.98
N GLU A 425 -10.52 -64.86 -7.27
CA GLU A 425 -10.01 -64.67 -5.89
C GLU A 425 -8.49 -64.74 -5.80
N GLN A 426 -7.85 -63.63 -5.40
CA GLN A 426 -7.01 -63.59 -4.19
C GLN A 426 -6.48 -62.18 -3.91
N GLN A 427 -6.64 -61.79 -2.65
CA GLN A 427 -5.93 -60.71 -1.95
C GLN A 427 -4.41 -60.98 -1.95
N VAL A 428 -3.57 -59.93 -1.84
CA VAL A 428 -2.53 -59.76 -0.79
C VAL A 428 -1.82 -58.41 -1.00
N ASN A 429 -1.64 -57.71 0.13
CA ASN A 429 -0.89 -56.48 0.36
C ASN A 429 0.51 -56.43 -0.29
N THR A 430 0.90 -55.26 -0.79
CA THR A 430 2.05 -54.48 -0.29
C THR A 430 1.93 -53.03 -0.71
#